data_AF-A0A926SI34-F1
#
_entry.id   AF-A0A926SI34-F1
#
_cell.length_a   1.000
_cell.length_b   1.000
_cell.length_c   1.000
_cell.angle_alpha   90.00
_cell.angle_beta   90.00
_cell.angle_gamma   90.00
#
_symmetry.space_group_name_H-M   'P 1'
#
loop_
_entity.id
_entity.type
_entity.pdbx_description
1 polymer ?
#
loop_
_entity_poly.entity_id
_entity_poly.type
_entity_poly.pdbx_seq_one_letter_code
_entity_poly.pdbx_strand_id
1 'polypeptide(L)'
;MKTLLQRYSAVLLAGTVLFSAALPQASISAKTPAQIQATADKETANSSNGLPAAVARRVKREIARTFRIPASQLKISAAQARTWNGCFGLPAPNAFCTMIALPGWQVIVTGQQRSWVYHTNQNGSQLRLNQTASLTNPSPRLQLGFTTPEDGTSNPEEPIVFQSVSEGGIANITTITKLNSEGIVTRQTIAPNIRSTPVIVKRLTREQVNTFLEQVRQQRFDHLNRLRYFSDRGADFDTIKLTHGNTAIEYANPLHNELPAQLKEVIELWQKLL
;
A
#
# COMPACT_ATOMS: atom_id res chain seq x y z
N MET A 1 -75.36 25.15 7.95
CA MET A 1 -75.41 23.82 8.63
C MET A 1 -74.58 23.97 9.91
N LYS A 2 -75.05 23.85 11.18
CA LYS A 2 -76.25 23.22 11.80
C LYS A 2 -76.41 21.74 11.38
N THR A 3 -76.54 20.71 12.23
CA THR A 3 -76.71 20.57 13.72
C THR A 3 -75.42 20.13 14.45
N LEU A 4 -75.27 19.99 15.79
CA LEU A 4 -76.09 20.17 17.02
C LEU A 4 -76.77 18.91 17.66
N LEU A 5 -76.12 18.31 18.69
CA LEU A 5 -76.64 17.42 19.79
C LEU A 5 -75.49 17.34 20.85
N GLN A 6 -75.51 17.83 22.10
CA GLN A 6 -76.46 17.75 23.26
C GLN A 6 -76.50 16.30 23.85
N ARG A 7 -76.24 16.00 25.14
CA ARG A 7 -76.85 16.54 26.39
C ARG A 7 -76.17 16.16 27.75
N TYR A 8 -76.22 17.11 28.70
CA TYR A 8 -76.50 17.04 30.17
C TYR A 8 -75.65 16.29 31.23
N SER A 9 -75.80 16.83 32.46
CA SER A 9 -75.02 16.71 33.71
C SER A 9 -75.66 15.84 34.80
N ALA A 10 -74.87 15.34 35.77
CA ALA A 10 -75.16 15.15 37.21
C ALA A 10 -73.86 14.67 37.94
N VAL A 11 -73.27 15.37 38.92
CA VAL A 11 -73.63 15.48 40.36
C VAL A 11 -73.37 14.21 41.20
N LEU A 12 -72.32 14.23 42.05
CA LEU A 12 -72.38 14.03 43.52
C LEU A 12 -70.99 14.10 44.19
N LEU A 13 -70.95 14.62 45.43
CA LEU A 13 -69.78 14.54 46.33
C LEU A 13 -69.76 13.18 47.07
N ALA A 14 -68.57 12.64 47.28
CA ALA A 14 -68.25 11.80 48.43
C ALA A 14 -66.76 11.95 48.77
N GLY A 15 -66.46 12.39 49.99
CA GLY A 15 -65.07 12.47 50.48
C GLY A 15 -64.64 11.18 51.16
N THR A 16 -63.37 10.82 51.05
CA THR A 16 -62.73 9.78 51.86
C THR A 16 -61.37 10.25 52.34
N VAL A 17 -61.20 10.25 53.67
CA VAL A 17 -59.91 10.49 54.33
C VAL A 17 -59.19 9.16 54.43
N LEU A 18 -57.96 9.06 53.92
CA LEU A 18 -57.10 7.89 54.14
C LEU A 18 -55.67 8.29 54.53
N PHE A 19 -55.42 8.11 55.82
CA PHE A 19 -54.18 7.68 56.49
C PHE A 19 -52.83 7.87 55.79
N SER A 20 -51.95 8.60 56.47
CA SER A 20 -50.50 8.51 56.28
C SER A 20 -49.96 7.13 56.65
N ALA A 21 -49.09 6.58 55.80
CA ALA A 21 -48.14 5.54 56.17
C ALA A 21 -46.76 5.94 55.64
N ALA A 22 -45.89 6.43 56.52
CA ALA A 22 -44.52 6.75 56.17
C ALA A 22 -43.74 5.45 55.92
N LEU A 23 -43.19 5.27 54.72
CA LEU A 23 -42.32 4.15 54.40
C LEU A 23 -40.95 4.33 55.07
N PRO A 24 -40.46 3.35 55.87
CA PRO A 24 -39.10 3.41 56.40
C PRO A 24 -38.10 3.21 55.25
N GLN A 25 -37.21 4.18 55.05
CA GLN A 25 -36.08 4.04 54.13
C GLN A 25 -35.04 3.09 54.76
N ALA A 26 -34.95 1.87 54.25
CA ALA A 26 -33.94 0.91 54.67
C ALA A 26 -32.57 1.30 54.09
N SER A 27 -31.63 1.68 54.97
CA SER A 27 -30.25 2.01 54.61
C SER A 27 -29.49 0.76 54.14
N ILE A 28 -29.37 0.56 52.83
CA ILE A 28 -28.56 -0.53 52.28
C ILE A 28 -27.07 -0.18 52.43
N SER A 29 -26.44 -0.75 53.46
CA SER A 29 -24.99 -0.70 53.64
C SER A 29 -24.28 -1.56 52.59
N ALA A 30 -23.97 -0.97 51.43
CA ALA A 30 -23.22 -1.63 50.37
C ALA A 30 -21.73 -1.78 50.73
N LYS A 31 -21.32 -3.02 51.04
CA LYS A 31 -19.94 -3.38 51.36
C LYS A 31 -19.08 -3.39 50.08
N THR A 32 -17.99 -2.63 50.07
CA THR A 32 -17.04 -2.51 48.95
C THR A 32 -16.43 -3.86 48.52
N PRO A 33 -16.30 -4.10 47.21
CA PRO A 33 -15.18 -4.86 46.67
C PRO A 33 -14.40 -4.07 45.60
N ALA A 34 -13.07 -4.12 45.74
CA ALA A 34 -12.02 -3.98 44.74
C ALA A 34 -12.25 -3.10 43.48
N GLN A 35 -11.34 -2.13 43.29
CA GLN A 35 -11.14 -1.45 42.01
C GLN A 35 -10.89 -2.46 40.89
N ILE A 36 -11.83 -2.60 39.95
CA ILE A 36 -11.52 -3.14 38.63
C ILE A 36 -10.69 -2.08 37.92
N GLN A 37 -9.37 -2.21 38.01
CA GLN A 37 -8.45 -1.49 37.12
C GLN A 37 -8.81 -1.91 35.70
N ALA A 38 -9.38 -0.98 34.94
CA ALA A 38 -9.50 -1.13 33.50
C ALA A 38 -8.10 -1.41 32.96
N THR A 39 -7.89 -2.62 32.45
CA THR A 39 -6.72 -2.97 31.66
C THR A 39 -6.83 -2.19 30.36
N ALA A 40 -6.40 -0.93 30.41
CA ALA A 40 -5.93 -0.21 29.25
C ALA A 40 -4.71 -1.00 28.75
N ASP A 41 -4.98 -2.01 27.92
CA ASP A 41 -3.97 -2.82 27.30
C ASP A 41 -3.04 -1.88 26.55
N LYS A 42 -1.85 -1.70 27.14
CA LYS A 42 -0.70 -1.06 26.54
C LYS A 42 -0.18 -2.02 25.47
N GLU A 43 -1.00 -2.26 24.44
CA GLU A 43 -0.74 -3.10 23.29
C GLU A 43 0.54 -2.56 22.65
N THR A 44 1.63 -3.26 22.93
CA THR A 44 3.00 -2.80 22.72
C THR A 44 3.17 -2.25 21.31
N ALA A 45 3.39 -0.94 21.24
CA ALA A 45 3.66 -0.22 20.00
C ALA A 45 4.99 -0.69 19.41
N ASN A 46 4.94 -1.75 18.61
CA ASN A 46 5.96 -2.07 17.64
C ASN A 46 5.39 -1.86 16.23
N SER A 47 4.97 -0.60 16.00
CA SER A 47 4.34 -0.14 14.77
C SER A 47 5.38 -0.06 13.66
N SER A 48 5.35 -1.02 12.72
CA SER A 48 6.07 -0.89 11.46
C SER A 48 5.72 0.45 10.80
N ASN A 49 6.65 1.41 10.82
CA ASN A 49 6.54 2.75 10.23
C ASN A 49 5.22 3.48 10.53
N GLY A 50 4.75 3.46 11.79
CA GLY A 50 3.58 4.23 12.22
C GLY A 50 2.21 3.71 11.75
N LEU A 51 2.13 2.50 11.16
CA LEU A 51 0.85 1.86 10.81
C LEU A 51 -0.04 1.69 12.06
N PRO A 52 -1.30 2.17 12.07
CA PRO A 52 -2.20 1.99 13.21
C PRO A 52 -2.51 0.51 13.46
N ALA A 53 -2.47 0.08 14.74
CA ALA A 53 -2.69 -1.32 15.12
C ALA A 53 -4.02 -1.89 14.59
N ALA A 54 -5.08 -1.07 14.54
CA ALA A 54 -6.36 -1.46 13.95
C ALA A 54 -6.26 -1.82 12.45
N VAL A 55 -5.44 -1.11 11.67
CA VAL A 55 -5.19 -1.43 10.25
C VAL A 55 -4.38 -2.72 10.14
N ALA A 56 -3.31 -2.86 10.93
CA ALA A 56 -2.50 -4.08 10.97
C ALA A 56 -3.34 -5.33 11.30
N ARG A 57 -4.21 -5.25 12.32
CA ARG A 57 -5.15 -6.34 12.68
C ARG A 57 -6.13 -6.65 11.55
N ARG A 58 -6.66 -5.64 10.84
CA ARG A 58 -7.57 -5.82 9.69
C ARG A 58 -6.88 -6.54 8.53
N VAL A 59 -5.68 -6.12 8.14
CA VAL A 59 -4.90 -6.77 7.08
C VAL A 59 -4.55 -8.22 7.43
N LYS A 60 -4.03 -8.49 8.64
CA LYS A 60 -3.73 -9.87 9.07
C LYS A 60 -4.97 -10.75 9.09
N ARG A 61 -6.11 -10.26 9.59
CA ARG A 61 -7.38 -11.02 9.60
C ARG A 61 -7.87 -11.32 8.20
N GLU A 62 -7.72 -10.39 7.26
CA GLU A 62 -8.12 -10.61 5.87
C GLU A 62 -7.27 -11.69 5.19
N ILE A 63 -5.94 -11.65 5.37
CA ILE A 63 -5.04 -12.71 4.89
C ILE A 63 -5.38 -14.04 5.55
N ALA A 64 -5.60 -14.05 6.87
CA ALA A 64 -5.92 -15.27 7.60
C ALA A 64 -7.22 -15.93 7.11
N ARG A 65 -8.26 -15.13 6.85
CA ARG A 65 -9.54 -15.58 6.31
C ARG A 65 -9.41 -16.10 4.88
N THR A 66 -8.71 -15.36 4.02
CA THR A 66 -8.63 -15.63 2.57
C THR A 66 -7.66 -16.77 2.23
N PHE A 67 -6.55 -16.91 2.96
CA PHE A 67 -5.52 -17.93 2.71
C PHE A 67 -5.53 -19.09 3.72
N ARG A 68 -6.42 -19.07 4.73
CA ARG A 68 -6.52 -20.07 5.82
C ARG A 68 -5.24 -20.21 6.67
N ILE A 69 -4.54 -19.10 6.87
CA ILE A 69 -3.29 -19.04 7.65
C ILE A 69 -3.58 -18.43 9.04
N PRO A 70 -3.13 -19.02 10.16
CA PRO A 70 -3.32 -18.41 11.48
C PRO A 70 -2.73 -16.99 11.55
N ALA A 71 -3.49 -16.02 12.04
CA ALA A 71 -3.04 -14.61 12.09
C ALA A 71 -1.79 -14.39 12.97
N SER A 72 -1.49 -15.32 13.89
CA SER A 72 -0.27 -15.40 14.68
C SER A 72 0.99 -15.71 13.85
N GLN A 73 0.85 -16.40 12.72
CA GLN A 73 1.93 -16.72 11.77
C GLN A 73 2.18 -15.60 10.74
N LEU A 74 1.41 -14.50 10.80
CA LEU A 74 1.54 -13.36 9.90
C LEU A 74 2.28 -12.21 10.59
N LYS A 75 3.34 -11.71 9.98
CA LYS A 75 4.12 -10.54 10.41
C LYS A 75 3.92 -9.40 9.43
N ILE A 76 3.64 -8.18 9.91
CA ILE A 76 3.79 -6.99 9.06
C ILE A 76 5.29 -6.75 8.94
N SER A 77 5.85 -6.86 7.73
CA SER A 77 7.29 -6.64 7.50
C SER A 77 7.60 -5.17 7.25
N ALA A 78 6.71 -4.47 6.54
CA ALA A 78 6.82 -3.04 6.29
C ALA A 78 5.43 -2.42 6.08
N ALA A 79 5.31 -1.12 6.35
CA ALA A 79 4.19 -0.31 5.94
C ALA A 79 4.67 1.10 5.52
N GLN A 80 3.89 1.78 4.69
CA GLN A 80 4.07 3.20 4.40
C GLN A 80 2.72 3.87 4.11
N ALA A 81 2.58 5.13 4.52
CA ALA A 81 1.43 5.94 4.15
C ALA A 81 1.46 6.24 2.64
N ARG A 82 0.30 6.23 2.00
CA ARG A 82 0.13 6.51 0.56
C ARG A 82 -1.14 7.32 0.34
N THR A 83 -1.15 8.07 -0.76
CA THR A 83 -2.37 8.64 -1.33
C THR A 83 -2.68 7.90 -2.62
N TRP A 84 -3.92 7.45 -2.77
CA TRP A 84 -4.35 6.64 -3.90
C TRP A 84 -5.36 7.37 -4.78
N ASN A 85 -5.38 7.01 -6.07
CA ASN A 85 -6.49 7.26 -6.97
C ASN A 85 -7.69 6.33 -6.67
N GLY A 86 -8.79 6.49 -7.41
CA GLY A 86 -10.01 5.68 -7.23
C GLY A 86 -9.81 4.16 -7.37
N CYS A 87 -8.74 3.70 -8.02
CA CYS A 87 -8.40 2.28 -8.16
C CYS A 87 -7.48 1.75 -7.05
N PHE A 88 -7.20 2.52 -5.99
CA PHE A 88 -6.21 2.17 -4.97
C PHE A 88 -4.79 1.95 -5.52
N GLY A 89 -4.44 2.59 -6.65
CA GLY A 89 -3.18 2.34 -7.34
C GLY A 89 -3.07 0.92 -7.93
N LEU A 90 -4.20 0.28 -8.23
CA LEU A 90 -4.32 -1.05 -8.84
C LEU A 90 -5.33 -1.06 -10.01
N PRO A 91 -5.14 -0.26 -11.08
CA PRO A 91 -6.01 -0.29 -12.25
C PRO A 91 -6.02 -1.66 -12.93
N ALA A 92 -7.19 -2.07 -13.45
CA ALA A 92 -7.18 -3.06 -14.51
C ALA A 92 -6.60 -2.42 -15.80
N PRO A 93 -5.97 -3.20 -16.71
CA PRO A 93 -5.58 -2.69 -18.02
C PRO A 93 -6.77 -1.99 -18.72
N ASN A 94 -6.54 -0.80 -19.27
CA ASN A 94 -7.54 0.10 -19.87
C ASN A 94 -8.59 0.70 -18.92
N ALA A 95 -8.53 0.45 -17.60
CA ALA A 95 -9.46 1.08 -16.66
C ALA A 95 -9.07 2.53 -16.37
N PHE A 96 -10.05 3.43 -16.47
CA PHE A 96 -9.91 4.80 -15.99
C PHE A 96 -10.13 4.85 -14.48
N CYS A 97 -9.17 5.43 -13.76
CA CYS A 97 -9.27 5.66 -12.32
C CYS A 97 -9.68 7.11 -12.04
N THR A 98 -10.67 7.31 -11.18
CA THR A 98 -11.02 8.66 -10.70
C THR A 98 -9.81 9.35 -10.09
N MET A 99 -9.56 10.59 -10.50
CA MET A 99 -8.50 11.46 -9.97
C MET A 99 -8.92 12.05 -8.61
N ILE A 100 -8.99 11.18 -7.61
CA ILE A 100 -9.29 11.50 -6.20
C ILE A 100 -8.04 11.24 -5.36
N ALA A 101 -7.89 11.97 -4.24
CA ALA A 101 -6.81 11.76 -3.28
C ALA A 101 -7.34 10.97 -2.06
N LEU A 102 -7.21 9.64 -2.09
CA LEU A 102 -7.64 8.76 -0.99
C LEU A 102 -6.46 8.43 -0.06
N PRO A 103 -6.40 8.94 1.18
CA PRO A 103 -5.34 8.60 2.12
C PRO A 103 -5.45 7.13 2.56
N GLY A 104 -4.29 6.49 2.71
CA GLY A 104 -4.23 5.05 2.88
C GLY A 104 -2.84 4.52 3.23
N TRP A 105 -2.70 3.20 3.18
CA TRP A 105 -1.46 2.49 3.49
C TRP A 105 -1.13 1.48 2.40
N GLN A 106 0.15 1.34 2.10
CA GLN A 106 0.70 0.15 1.45
C GLN A 106 1.37 -0.69 2.54
N VAL A 107 0.97 -1.96 2.64
CA VAL A 107 1.34 -2.85 3.74
C VAL A 107 1.90 -4.15 3.18
N ILE A 108 3.11 -4.52 3.61
CA ILE A 108 3.75 -5.79 3.25
C ILE A 108 3.62 -6.73 4.44
N VAL A 109 3.10 -7.92 4.20
CA VAL A 109 2.90 -8.96 5.22
C VAL A 109 3.62 -10.23 4.80
N THR A 110 4.36 -10.86 5.71
CA THR A 110 5.06 -12.11 5.48
C THR A 110 4.51 -13.23 6.37
N GLY A 111 4.51 -14.46 5.87
CA GLY A 111 4.10 -15.66 6.62
C GLY A 111 4.05 -16.90 5.72
N GLN A 112 4.34 -18.08 6.26
CA GLN A 112 4.35 -19.38 5.54
C GLN A 112 5.00 -19.33 4.14
N GLN A 113 6.25 -18.83 4.03
CA GLN A 113 6.95 -18.70 2.74
C GLN A 113 6.15 -17.90 1.68
N ARG A 114 5.42 -16.88 2.10
CA ARG A 114 4.69 -15.96 1.22
C ARG A 114 4.85 -14.52 1.68
N SER A 115 4.70 -13.60 0.73
CA SER A 115 4.60 -12.17 0.99
C SER A 115 3.36 -11.61 0.29
N TRP A 116 2.51 -10.88 1.01
CA TRP A 116 1.36 -10.18 0.45
C TRP A 116 1.57 -8.68 0.52
N VAL A 117 1.29 -7.98 -0.57
CA VAL A 117 1.20 -6.52 -0.60
C VAL A 117 -0.27 -6.12 -0.62
N TYR A 118 -0.71 -5.39 0.39
CA TYR A 118 -2.06 -4.84 0.49
C TYR A 118 -2.06 -3.33 0.38
N HIS A 119 -2.98 -2.79 -0.41
CA HIS A 119 -3.30 -1.38 -0.45
C HIS A 119 -4.59 -1.18 0.37
N THR A 120 -4.59 -0.19 1.27
CA THR A 120 -5.71 0.07 2.20
C THR A 120 -6.09 1.54 2.18
N ASN A 121 -7.31 1.85 2.62
CA ASN A 121 -7.66 3.21 3.05
C ASN A 121 -7.13 3.48 4.48
N GLN A 122 -7.22 4.74 4.93
CA GLN A 122 -6.60 5.24 6.18
C GLN A 122 -6.92 4.41 7.44
N ASN A 123 -8.15 3.85 7.54
CA ASN A 123 -8.62 3.05 8.68
C ASN A 123 -8.67 1.53 8.41
N GLY A 124 -8.28 1.09 7.21
CA GLY A 124 -8.26 -0.33 6.81
C GLY A 124 -9.65 -0.96 6.63
N SER A 125 -10.73 -0.18 6.50
CA SER A 125 -12.06 -0.71 6.17
C SER A 125 -12.15 -1.21 4.72
N GLN A 126 -11.32 -0.66 3.83
CA GLN A 126 -11.15 -1.14 2.46
C GLN A 126 -9.73 -1.69 2.30
N LEU A 127 -9.65 -2.93 1.82
CA LEU A 127 -8.43 -3.67 1.57
C LEU A 127 -8.42 -4.14 0.10
N ARG A 128 -7.27 -4.06 -0.56
CA ARG A 128 -7.04 -4.56 -1.93
C ARG A 128 -5.72 -5.33 -1.97
N LEU A 129 -5.77 -6.59 -2.37
CA LEU A 129 -4.57 -7.39 -2.59
C LEU A 129 -3.91 -6.99 -3.91
N ASN A 130 -2.67 -6.52 -3.84
CA ASN A 130 -1.83 -6.31 -4.99
C ASN A 130 -1.22 -7.66 -5.42
N GLN A 131 -1.93 -8.35 -6.32
CA GLN A 131 -1.51 -9.67 -6.82
C GLN A 131 -0.19 -9.60 -7.61
N THR A 132 0.05 -8.52 -8.37
CA THR A 132 1.26 -8.32 -9.18
C THR A 132 2.54 -8.27 -8.33
N ALA A 133 2.45 -7.67 -7.13
CA ALA A 133 3.58 -7.53 -6.22
C ALA A 133 3.72 -8.65 -5.18
N SER A 134 2.69 -9.48 -5.00
CA SER A 134 2.66 -10.49 -3.94
C SER A 134 3.43 -11.75 -4.37
N LEU A 135 4.25 -12.29 -3.46
CA LEU A 135 5.13 -13.42 -3.71
C LEU A 135 4.55 -14.70 -3.11
N THR A 136 4.43 -15.74 -3.93
CA THR A 136 4.06 -17.10 -3.49
C THR A 136 5.29 -18.00 -3.61
N ASN A 137 5.71 -18.60 -2.49
CA ASN A 137 6.87 -19.48 -2.40
C ASN A 137 8.15 -18.85 -3.02
N PRO A 138 8.53 -17.61 -2.68
CA PRO A 138 9.75 -17.01 -3.20
C PRO A 138 10.98 -17.75 -2.69
N SER A 139 12.09 -17.61 -3.42
CA SER A 139 13.41 -18.03 -2.98
C SER A 139 13.74 -17.42 -1.60
N PRO A 140 14.37 -18.16 -0.67
CA PRO A 140 14.66 -17.65 0.69
C PRO A 140 15.48 -16.35 0.73
N ARG A 141 16.28 -16.10 -0.31
CA ARG A 141 17.09 -14.87 -0.45
C ARG A 141 16.30 -13.66 -0.96
N LEU A 142 15.11 -13.84 -1.53
CA LEU A 142 14.30 -12.75 -2.07
C LEU A 142 13.47 -12.09 -0.97
N GLN A 143 13.82 -10.85 -0.65
CA GLN A 143 13.10 -10.00 0.29
C GLN A 143 12.30 -8.91 -0.44
N LEU A 144 11.21 -8.48 0.19
CA LEU A 144 10.30 -7.47 -0.33
C LEU A 144 10.13 -6.33 0.68
N GLY A 145 10.45 -5.13 0.23
CA GLY A 145 10.40 -3.88 1.00
C GLY A 145 9.87 -2.72 0.15
N PHE A 146 10.19 -1.50 0.58
CA PHE A 146 9.90 -0.28 -0.18
C PHE A 146 11.18 0.37 -0.71
N THR A 147 11.06 1.11 -1.81
CA THR A 147 12.14 1.99 -2.30
C THR A 147 12.43 3.07 -1.27
N THR A 148 13.68 3.48 -1.14
CA THR A 148 14.01 4.75 -0.49
C THR A 148 13.35 5.93 -1.23
N PRO A 149 12.84 6.95 -0.53
CA PRO A 149 12.55 8.25 -1.13
C PRO A 149 13.86 9.00 -1.37
N GLU A 150 14.70 8.50 -2.29
CA GLU A 150 15.92 9.18 -2.72
C GLU A 150 15.68 10.06 -3.93
N ASP A 151 16.33 11.22 -3.92
CA ASP A 151 16.17 12.32 -4.85
C ASP A 151 16.37 11.87 -6.30
N GLY A 152 15.25 11.68 -7.00
CA GLY A 152 15.28 11.47 -8.43
C GLY A 152 15.84 12.71 -9.10
N THR A 153 16.97 12.59 -9.79
CA THR A 153 17.47 13.59 -10.74
C THR A 153 16.59 13.61 -11.98
N SER A 154 15.31 13.96 -11.81
CA SER A 154 14.40 14.30 -12.89
C SER A 154 14.83 15.66 -13.43
N ASN A 155 15.58 15.67 -14.54
CA ASN A 155 15.71 16.90 -15.32
C ASN A 155 14.33 17.26 -15.86
N PRO A 156 13.70 18.40 -15.50
CA PRO A 156 12.37 18.76 -15.96
C PRO A 156 12.31 19.01 -17.48
N GLU A 157 13.46 19.28 -18.11
CA GLU A 157 13.58 19.66 -19.52
C GLU A 157 13.48 18.46 -20.48
N GLU A 158 13.72 17.23 -20.00
CA GLU A 158 13.60 16.01 -20.82
C GLU A 158 12.36 15.20 -20.38
N PRO A 159 11.30 15.09 -21.21
CA PRO A 159 10.15 14.21 -20.92
C PRO A 159 10.56 12.73 -21.07
N ILE A 160 11.11 12.17 -19.99
CA ILE A 160 11.50 10.77 -19.90
C ILE A 160 10.27 9.89 -19.73
N VAL A 161 10.04 9.01 -20.71
CA VAL A 161 8.91 8.07 -20.68
C VAL A 161 9.29 6.74 -20.04
N PHE A 162 10.56 6.34 -20.08
CA PHE A 162 11.06 5.19 -19.32
C PHE A 162 12.54 5.37 -18.98
N GLN A 163 12.98 4.91 -17.82
CA GLN A 163 14.39 4.96 -17.42
C GLN A 163 14.76 3.77 -16.54
N SER A 164 15.99 3.29 -16.71
CA SER A 164 16.66 2.39 -15.79
C SER A 164 17.92 3.05 -15.22
N VAL A 165 18.07 3.02 -13.91
CA VAL A 165 19.31 3.38 -13.22
C VAL A 165 19.87 2.13 -12.57
N SER A 166 21.09 1.73 -12.94
CA SER A 166 21.82 0.63 -12.31
C SER A 166 22.91 1.22 -11.44
N GLU A 167 22.84 1.00 -10.13
CA GLU A 167 23.75 1.53 -9.12
C GLU A 167 24.42 0.40 -8.33
N GLY A 168 25.72 0.49 -8.10
CA GLY A 168 26.43 -0.31 -7.11
C GLY A 168 27.57 -1.16 -7.67
N GLY A 169 27.70 -2.37 -7.11
CA GLY A 169 28.85 -3.25 -7.30
C GLY A 169 30.14 -2.69 -6.69
N ILE A 170 31.20 -3.51 -6.70
CA ILE A 170 32.53 -3.12 -6.19
C ILE A 170 33.15 -1.91 -6.92
N ALA A 171 32.67 -1.58 -8.11
CA ALA A 171 33.19 -0.47 -8.92
C ALA A 171 32.56 0.89 -8.58
N ASN A 172 31.44 0.92 -7.82
CA ASN A 172 30.65 2.12 -7.53
C ASN A 172 30.30 2.92 -8.81
N ILE A 173 29.79 2.22 -9.82
CA ILE A 173 29.41 2.81 -11.11
C ILE A 173 27.89 2.89 -11.19
N THR A 174 27.38 4.08 -11.53
CA THR A 174 25.98 4.31 -11.86
C THR A 174 25.83 4.37 -13.38
N THR A 175 25.02 3.48 -13.97
CA THR A 175 24.62 3.56 -15.37
C THR A 175 23.16 3.99 -15.48
N ILE A 176 22.93 5.18 -16.02
CA ILE A 176 21.59 5.72 -16.32
C ILE A 176 21.31 5.46 -17.79
N THR A 177 20.25 4.73 -18.10
CA THR A 177 19.72 4.62 -19.47
C THR A 177 18.29 5.16 -19.50
N LYS A 178 18.01 6.08 -20.41
CA LYS A 178 16.72 6.79 -20.53
C LYS A 178 16.13 6.63 -21.92
N LEU A 179 14.81 6.59 -22.00
CA LEU A 179 14.01 6.76 -23.21
C LEU A 179 13.16 8.02 -23.05
N ASN A 180 13.32 8.99 -23.96
CA ASN A 180 12.47 10.19 -24.02
C ASN A 180 11.22 9.97 -24.89
N SER A 181 10.27 10.91 -24.85
CA SER A 181 9.04 10.86 -25.66
C SER A 181 9.26 10.96 -27.18
N GLU A 182 10.46 11.33 -27.63
CA GLU A 182 10.82 11.40 -29.05
C GLU A 182 11.37 10.07 -29.59
N GLY A 183 11.52 9.05 -28.74
CA GLY A 183 12.08 7.76 -29.12
C GLY A 183 13.61 7.69 -29.06
N ILE A 184 14.28 8.66 -28.44
CA ILE A 184 15.73 8.65 -28.27
C ILE A 184 16.08 7.89 -26.99
N VAL A 185 16.85 6.82 -27.15
CA VAL A 185 17.46 6.10 -26.03
C VAL A 185 18.85 6.66 -25.79
N THR A 186 19.10 7.21 -24.61
CA THR A 186 20.42 7.69 -24.17
C THR A 186 20.97 6.87 -23.02
N ARG A 187 22.30 6.77 -22.92
CA ARG A 187 23.02 6.17 -21.78
C ARG A 187 24.08 7.14 -21.27
N GLN A 188 24.16 7.27 -19.95
CA GLN A 188 25.18 8.04 -19.24
C GLN A 188 25.79 7.16 -18.14
N THR A 189 27.11 7.21 -18.00
CA THR A 189 27.83 6.53 -16.92
C THR A 189 28.41 7.55 -15.97
N ILE A 190 28.22 7.32 -14.67
CA ILE A 190 28.79 8.10 -13.57
C ILE A 190 29.62 7.13 -12.73
N ALA A 191 30.86 7.48 -12.45
CA ALA A 191 31.79 6.73 -11.62
C ALA A 191 32.53 7.73 -10.69
N PRO A 192 33.34 7.28 -9.73
CA PRO A 192 34.11 8.19 -8.88
C PRO A 192 34.95 9.16 -9.73
N ASN A 193 34.70 10.46 -9.56
CA ASN A 193 35.32 11.57 -10.30
C ASN A 193 35.03 11.63 -11.83
N ILE A 194 34.13 10.81 -12.37
CA ILE A 194 33.81 10.78 -13.80
C ILE A 194 32.30 10.84 -14.02
N ARG A 195 31.85 11.80 -14.84
CA ARG A 195 30.49 11.81 -15.40
C ARG A 195 30.61 11.89 -16.92
N SER A 196 30.21 10.84 -17.63
CA SER A 196 30.21 10.87 -19.10
C SER A 196 29.18 11.87 -19.61
N THR A 197 29.35 12.35 -20.84
CA THR A 197 28.22 12.89 -21.60
C THR A 197 27.22 11.77 -21.88
N PRO A 198 25.91 12.06 -21.96
CA PRO A 198 24.95 11.09 -22.49
C PRO A 198 25.27 10.74 -23.94
N VAL A 199 25.26 9.44 -24.27
CA VAL A 199 25.41 8.95 -25.65
C VAL A 199 24.10 8.35 -26.15
N ILE A 200 23.78 8.56 -27.43
CA ILE A 200 22.61 7.94 -28.05
C ILE A 200 22.92 6.46 -28.31
N VAL A 201 22.15 5.57 -27.67
CA VAL A 201 22.25 4.12 -27.87
C VAL A 201 21.36 3.68 -29.05
N LYS A 202 20.18 4.28 -29.17
CA LYS A 202 19.17 3.88 -30.16
C LYS A 202 18.23 5.03 -30.49
N ARG A 203 17.62 4.97 -31.67
CA ARG A 203 16.48 5.81 -32.07
C ARG A 203 15.32 4.89 -32.45
N LEU A 204 14.15 5.17 -31.90
CA LEU A 204 12.92 4.40 -32.08
C LEU A 204 11.89 5.22 -32.84
N THR A 205 11.02 4.55 -33.60
CA THR A 205 9.82 5.20 -34.15
C THR A 205 8.79 5.47 -33.05
N ARG A 206 7.87 6.42 -33.28
CA ARG A 206 6.75 6.66 -32.36
C ARG A 206 5.90 5.40 -32.12
N GLU A 207 5.75 4.56 -33.14
CA GLU A 207 5.05 3.28 -33.05
C GLU A 207 5.78 2.30 -32.12
N GLN A 208 7.11 2.18 -32.21
CA GLN A 208 7.92 1.35 -31.32
C GLN A 208 7.84 1.84 -29.86
N VAL A 209 7.90 3.16 -29.62
CA VAL A 209 7.71 3.74 -28.28
C VAL A 209 6.32 3.42 -27.73
N ASN A 210 5.27 3.67 -28.51
CA ASN A 210 3.89 3.40 -28.09
C ASN A 210 3.67 1.90 -27.80
N THR A 211 4.23 1.02 -28.63
CA THR A 211 4.16 -0.43 -28.46
C THR A 211 4.83 -0.88 -27.16
N PHE A 212 6.06 -0.39 -26.90
CA PHE A 212 6.78 -0.67 -25.66
C PHE A 212 6.01 -0.19 -24.42
N LEU A 213 5.53 1.06 -24.43
CA LEU A 213 4.75 1.62 -23.31
C LEU A 213 3.44 0.86 -23.09
N GLU A 214 2.77 0.44 -24.16
CA GLU A 214 1.57 -0.41 -24.09
C GLU A 214 1.88 -1.77 -23.46
N GLN A 215 2.98 -2.43 -23.85
CA GLN A 215 3.41 -3.69 -23.24
C GLN A 215 3.74 -3.53 -21.75
N VAL A 216 4.49 -2.48 -21.36
CA VAL A 216 4.78 -2.16 -19.94
C VAL A 216 3.50 -1.97 -19.13
N ARG A 217 2.51 -1.29 -19.72
CA ARG A 217 1.19 -1.06 -19.12
C ARG A 217 0.36 -2.34 -19.00
N GLN A 218 0.40 -3.24 -19.98
CA GLN A 218 -0.26 -4.56 -19.88
C GLN A 218 0.35 -5.43 -18.77
N GLN A 219 1.65 -5.29 -18.48
CA GLN A 219 2.28 -5.91 -17.32
C GLN A 219 1.92 -5.25 -15.97
N ARG A 220 1.06 -4.22 -15.94
CA ARG A 220 0.63 -3.54 -14.71
C ARG A 220 1.82 -3.02 -13.89
N PHE A 221 2.82 -2.45 -14.56
CA PHE A 221 4.05 -1.96 -13.94
C PHE A 221 3.78 -0.98 -12.78
N ASP A 222 2.72 -0.18 -12.87
CA ASP A 222 2.26 0.75 -11.86
C ASP A 222 1.81 0.10 -10.54
N HIS A 223 1.40 -1.17 -10.56
CA HIS A 223 1.17 -1.96 -9.35
C HIS A 223 2.46 -2.17 -8.55
N LEU A 224 3.65 -2.05 -9.17
CA LEU A 224 4.94 -2.24 -8.50
C LEU A 224 5.44 -0.97 -7.80
N ASN A 225 4.67 0.12 -7.84
CA ASN A 225 5.12 1.44 -7.40
C ASN A 225 5.51 1.53 -5.91
N ARG A 226 6.72 2.03 -5.67
CA ARG A 226 7.46 2.19 -4.40
C ARG A 226 7.90 0.89 -3.74
N LEU A 227 7.90 -0.24 -4.45
CA LEU A 227 8.38 -1.52 -3.91
C LEU A 227 9.88 -1.75 -4.22
N ARG A 228 10.52 -2.61 -3.44
CA ARG A 228 11.92 -3.02 -3.62
C ARG A 228 12.07 -4.53 -3.43
N TYR A 229 12.69 -5.22 -4.40
CA TYR A 229 13.03 -6.65 -4.36
C TYR A 229 14.54 -6.83 -4.14
N PHE A 230 14.98 -7.21 -2.95
CA PHE A 230 16.39 -7.20 -2.57
C PHE A 230 16.82 -8.52 -1.89
N SER A 231 18.11 -8.69 -1.65
CA SER A 231 18.66 -9.85 -0.93
C SER A 231 19.17 -9.44 0.46
N ASP A 232 19.07 -10.38 1.38
CA ASP A 232 19.78 -10.41 2.67
C ASP A 232 21.29 -10.16 2.56
N ARG A 233 21.93 -10.54 1.46
CA ARG A 233 23.37 -10.29 1.17
C ARG A 233 23.61 -8.90 0.55
N GLY A 234 22.93 -7.89 1.08
CA GLY A 234 22.52 -6.68 0.37
C GLY A 234 23.56 -5.60 0.04
N ALA A 235 24.84 -5.93 -0.17
CA ALA A 235 25.89 -4.96 -0.53
C ALA A 235 26.62 -5.27 -1.85
N ASP A 236 26.74 -6.54 -2.24
CA ASP A 236 27.64 -6.96 -3.33
C ASP A 236 27.03 -6.89 -4.75
N PHE A 237 25.78 -6.42 -4.86
CA PHE A 237 24.98 -6.52 -6.08
C PHE A 237 24.48 -5.18 -6.59
N ASP A 238 24.49 -5.01 -7.90
CA ASP A 238 23.86 -3.86 -8.56
C ASP A 238 22.37 -3.81 -8.20
N THR A 239 21.92 -2.66 -7.71
CA THR A 239 20.51 -2.33 -7.56
C THR A 239 20.05 -1.61 -8.81
N ILE A 240 19.02 -2.13 -9.46
CA ILE A 240 18.42 -1.57 -10.66
C ILE A 240 17.08 -0.94 -10.30
N LYS A 241 16.95 0.36 -10.56
CA LYS A 241 15.75 1.17 -10.39
C LYS A 241 15.11 1.42 -11.74
N LEU A 242 13.88 0.96 -11.95
CA LEU A 242 13.09 1.26 -13.15
C LEU A 242 12.04 2.31 -12.82
N THR A 243 11.87 3.27 -13.73
CA THR A 243 10.92 4.38 -13.58
C THR A 243 10.10 4.63 -14.84
N HIS A 244 8.78 4.76 -14.69
CA HIS A 244 7.83 5.13 -15.73
C HIS A 244 6.70 5.97 -15.12
N GLY A 245 6.54 7.22 -15.57
CA GLY A 245 5.60 8.16 -14.97
C GLY A 245 5.82 8.28 -13.45
N ASN A 246 4.75 8.14 -12.66
CA ASN A 246 4.80 8.20 -11.19
C ASN A 246 5.21 6.87 -10.52
N THR A 247 5.68 5.89 -11.30
CA THR A 247 6.04 4.55 -10.81
C THR A 247 7.55 4.40 -10.73
N ALA A 248 8.04 4.04 -9.54
CA ALA A 248 9.42 3.64 -9.31
C ALA A 248 9.47 2.28 -8.59
N ILE A 249 10.38 1.41 -9.01
CA ILE A 249 10.57 0.05 -8.48
C ILE A 249 12.07 -0.27 -8.52
N GLU A 250 12.60 -0.83 -7.44
CA GLU A 250 14.00 -1.24 -7.31
C GLU A 250 14.12 -2.76 -7.21
N TYR A 251 15.14 -3.36 -7.83
CA TYR A 251 15.47 -4.77 -7.66
C TYR A 251 16.97 -5.03 -7.68
N ALA A 252 17.45 -6.03 -6.94
CA ALA A 252 18.82 -6.49 -7.04
C ALA A 252 19.01 -7.38 -8.28
N ASN A 253 19.99 -7.06 -9.12
CA ASN A 253 20.27 -7.72 -10.40
C ASN A 253 20.28 -9.27 -10.37
N PRO A 254 20.97 -9.98 -9.45
CA PRO A 254 21.03 -11.45 -9.45
C PRO A 254 19.71 -12.15 -9.08
N LEU A 255 18.68 -11.39 -8.68
CA LEU A 255 17.36 -11.91 -8.36
C LEU A 255 16.45 -11.97 -9.58
N HIS A 256 16.89 -11.55 -10.78
CA HIS A 256 16.06 -11.44 -11.99
C HIS A 256 15.08 -12.61 -12.18
N ASN A 257 15.54 -13.86 -12.10
CA ASN A 257 14.69 -15.05 -12.29
C ASN A 257 13.60 -15.26 -11.22
N GLU A 258 13.82 -14.71 -10.02
CA GLU A 258 12.99 -14.86 -8.81
C GLU A 258 11.94 -13.75 -8.67
N LEU A 259 12.06 -12.66 -9.44
CA LEU A 259 11.12 -11.53 -9.43
C LEU A 259 9.70 -11.95 -9.89
N PRO A 260 8.65 -11.17 -9.52
CA PRO A 260 7.30 -11.37 -10.05
C PRO A 260 7.30 -11.41 -11.59
N ALA A 261 6.50 -12.29 -12.18
CA ALA A 261 6.47 -12.52 -13.62
C ALA A 261 6.35 -11.21 -14.43
N GLN A 262 5.43 -10.33 -14.03
CA GLN A 262 5.21 -9.04 -14.69
C GLN A 262 6.44 -8.12 -14.65
N LEU A 263 7.23 -8.14 -13.56
CA LEU A 263 8.47 -7.35 -13.49
C LEU A 263 9.53 -7.94 -14.42
N LYS A 264 9.63 -9.28 -14.52
CA LYS A 264 10.55 -9.95 -15.44
C LYS A 264 10.24 -9.60 -16.89
N GLU A 265 8.97 -9.64 -17.28
CA GLU A 265 8.51 -9.22 -18.61
C GLU A 265 8.90 -7.77 -18.92
N VAL A 266 8.70 -6.82 -17.97
CA VAL A 266 9.13 -5.42 -18.17
C VAL A 266 10.64 -5.28 -18.32
N ILE A 267 11.43 -6.04 -17.54
CA ILE A 267 12.90 -6.04 -17.67
C ILE A 267 13.32 -6.59 -19.03
N GLU A 268 12.73 -7.70 -19.48
CA GLU A 268 13.00 -8.28 -20.78
C GLU A 268 12.60 -7.35 -21.93
N LEU A 269 11.43 -6.72 -21.86
CA LEU A 269 10.96 -5.73 -22.84
C LEU A 269 11.94 -4.55 -22.93
N TRP A 270 12.41 -4.05 -21.79
CA TRP A 270 13.41 -2.98 -21.75
C TRP A 270 14.74 -3.44 -22.35
N GLN A 271 15.25 -4.62 -21.97
CA GLN A 271 16.51 -5.16 -22.51
C GLN A 271 16.44 -5.40 -24.03
N LYS A 272 15.32 -5.92 -24.55
CA LYS A 272 15.07 -6.10 -25.99
C LYS A 272 14.98 -4.76 -26.75
N LEU A 273 14.65 -3.67 -26.04
CA LEU A 273 14.58 -2.33 -26.60
C LEU A 273 15.96 -1.65 -26.75
N LEU A 274 16.97 -2.05 -25.97
CA LEU A 274 18.32 -1.47 -25.99
C LEU A 274 19.20 -1.96 -27.16
#